data_AF-A0A5K0ZYB4-F1
#
_entry.id   AF-A0A5K0ZYB4-F1
#
_cell.length_a   1.000
_cell.length_b   1.000
_cell.length_c   1.000
_cell.angle_alpha   90.00
_cell.angle_beta   90.00
_cell.angle_gamma   90.00
#
_symmetry.space_group_name_H-M   'P 1'
#
loop_
_entity.id
_entity.type
_entity.pdbx_description
1 polymer ?
#
loop_
_entity_poly.entity_id
_entity_poly.type
_entity_poly.pdbx_seq_one_letter_code
_entity_poly.pdbx_strand_id
1 'polypeptide(L)'
;VSSIRGSRSDDKRFYIFSGTKTLHLRCESHEDRAYWIEALLSAKDLFPRVVTNGDSSADEITVSTDKLRCRLLQEGLSETSIRDCESILLSELSDLRDKLKSLQQKHYILLDTLRQLE
;
A
#
# COMPACT_ATOMS: atom_id res chain seq x y z
N VAL A 1 7.64 8.67 -7.10
CA VAL A 1 8.85 9.43 -7.54
C VAL A 1 9.82 8.49 -8.26
N SER A 2 10.41 8.90 -9.40
CA SER A 2 11.33 8.08 -10.21
C SER A 2 12.79 8.44 -9.94
N SER A 3 13.09 9.73 -9.81
CA SER A 3 14.42 10.17 -9.37
C SER A 3 14.37 11.51 -8.67
N ILE A 4 15.27 11.73 -7.72
CA ILE A 4 15.50 13.00 -7.03
C ILE A 4 16.96 13.35 -7.29
N ARG A 5 17.23 14.57 -7.76
CA ARG A 5 18.59 15.00 -8.15
C ARG A 5 18.87 16.43 -7.73
N GLY A 6 20.01 16.67 -7.09
CA GLY A 6 20.51 18.02 -6.85
C GLY A 6 20.99 18.69 -8.15
N SER A 7 20.84 20.01 -8.24
CA SER A 7 21.44 20.78 -9.33
C SER A 7 22.94 20.89 -9.18
N ARG A 8 23.66 20.81 -10.31
CA ARG A 8 25.12 20.96 -10.38
C ARG A 8 25.58 22.41 -10.42
N SER A 9 24.75 23.30 -10.96
CA SER A 9 25.06 24.72 -11.13
C SER A 9 24.48 25.60 -10.02
N ASP A 10 23.58 25.07 -9.20
CA ASP A 10 22.90 25.80 -8.15
C ASP A 10 22.79 24.92 -6.91
N ASP A 11 23.54 25.29 -5.88
CA ASP A 11 23.68 24.54 -4.64
C ASP A 11 22.40 24.57 -3.77
N LYS A 12 21.41 25.37 -4.13
CA LYS A 12 20.09 25.45 -3.48
C LYS A 12 18.98 24.79 -4.29
N ARG A 13 19.20 24.40 -5.54
CA ARG A 13 18.16 23.77 -6.38
C ARG A 13 18.27 22.26 -6.42
N PHE A 14 17.11 21.61 -6.47
CA PHE A 14 16.98 20.18 -6.76
C PHE A 14 15.72 19.91 -7.58
N TYR A 15 15.65 18.71 -8.14
CA TYR A 15 14.61 18.31 -9.08
C TYR A 15 14.04 16.96 -8.69
N ILE A 16 12.72 16.82 -8.81
CA ILE A 16 11.99 15.57 -8.60
C ILE A 16 11.34 15.16 -9.92
N PHE A 17 11.74 14.02 -10.47
CA PHE A 17 11.09 13.44 -11.64
C PHE A 17 10.04 12.42 -11.20
N SER A 18 8.77 12.66 -11.53
CA SER A 18 7.64 11.78 -11.19
C SER A 18 7.36 10.72 -12.26
N GLY A 19 8.14 10.66 -13.34
CA GLY A 19 7.94 9.75 -14.47
C GLY A 19 7.25 10.42 -15.66
N THR A 20 6.38 11.40 -15.41
CA THR A 20 5.68 12.18 -16.43
C THR A 20 5.98 13.66 -16.38
N LYS A 21 6.38 14.19 -15.21
CA LYS A 21 6.74 15.59 -15.00
C LYS A 21 8.01 15.72 -14.17
N THR A 22 8.66 16.88 -14.29
CA THR A 22 9.78 17.28 -13.44
C THR A 22 9.37 18.48 -12.61
N LEU A 23 9.43 18.34 -11.28
CA LEU A 23 9.27 19.44 -10.34
C LEU A 23 10.64 20.08 -10.09
N HIS A 24 10.69 21.40 -10.20
CA HIS A 24 11.89 22.19 -9.94
C HIS A 24 11.72 22.92 -8.62
N LEU A 25 12.58 22.59 -7.65
CA LEU A 25 12.48 23.12 -6.29
C LEU A 25 13.75 23.89 -5.93
N ARG A 26 13.61 24.87 -5.05
CA ARG A 26 14.70 25.67 -4.50
C ARG A 26 14.55 25.78 -2.99
N CYS A 27 15.61 25.45 -2.28
CA CYS A 27 15.75 25.53 -0.83
C CYS A 27 16.34 26.87 -0.40
N GLU A 28 16.27 27.15 0.90
CA GLU A 28 16.83 28.39 1.45
C GLU A 28 18.37 28.35 1.52
N SER A 29 18.93 27.17 1.76
CA SER A 29 20.38 26.92 1.87
C SER A 29 20.80 25.60 1.20
N HIS A 30 22.11 25.40 1.05
CA HIS A 30 22.68 24.14 0.59
C HIS A 30 22.41 22.98 1.57
N GLU A 31 22.46 23.26 2.87
CA GLU A 31 22.18 22.27 3.92
C GLU A 31 20.71 21.85 3.91
N ASP A 32 19.81 22.82 3.79
CA ASP A 32 18.37 22.57 3.65
C ASP A 32 18.08 21.70 2.44
N ARG A 33 18.75 21.96 1.29
CA ARG A 33 18.68 21.10 0.11
C ARG A 33 19.10 19.65 0.41
N ALA A 34 20.21 19.46 1.15
CA ALA A 34 20.70 18.13 1.48
C ALA A 34 19.68 17.38 2.36
N TYR A 35 19.13 18.05 3.37
CA TYR A 35 18.12 17.50 4.27
C TYR A 35 16.85 17.08 3.51
N TRP A 36 16.35 17.94 2.61
CA TRP A 36 15.19 17.61 1.77
C TRP A 36 15.43 16.40 0.88
N ILE A 37 16.59 16.32 0.22
CA ILE A 37 16.91 15.18 -0.66
C ILE A 37 16.97 13.88 0.14
N GLU A 38 17.61 13.89 1.31
CA GLU A 38 17.71 12.71 2.18
C GLU A 38 16.32 12.27 2.66
N ALA A 39 15.55 13.19 3.25
CA ALA A 39 14.22 12.90 3.75
C ALA A 39 13.28 12.34 2.66
N LEU A 40 13.33 12.92 1.46
CA LEU A 40 12.53 12.46 0.32
C LEU A 40 12.97 11.10 -0.21
N LEU A 41 14.28 10.79 -0.18
CA LEU A 41 14.78 9.46 -0.53
C LEU A 41 14.34 8.41 0.48
N SER A 42 14.43 8.69 1.78
CA SER A 42 13.93 7.79 2.83
C SER A 42 12.42 7.56 2.73
N ALA A 43 11.65 8.63 2.48
CA ALA A 43 10.21 8.52 2.29
C ALA A 43 9.85 7.71 1.02
N LYS A 44 10.61 7.85 -0.08
CA LYS A 44 10.36 7.11 -1.32
C LYS A 44 10.38 5.59 -1.11
N ASP A 45 11.21 5.09 -0.22
CA ASP A 45 11.31 3.65 0.06
C ASP A 45 10.15 3.14 0.95
N LEU A 46 9.52 4.02 1.73
CA LEU A 46 8.32 3.72 2.53
C LEU A 46 7.03 3.71 1.70
N PHE A 47 7.03 4.35 0.52
CA PHE A 47 5.90 4.42 -0.40
C PHE A 47 6.28 3.87 -1.78
N PRO A 48 6.57 2.55 -1.90
CA PRO A 48 6.83 1.94 -3.19
C PRO A 48 5.63 2.22 -4.11
N ARG A 49 5.92 2.65 -5.35
CA ARG A 49 4.87 2.86 -6.35
C ARG A 49 4.08 1.58 -6.47
N VAL A 50 2.81 1.60 -6.05
CA VAL A 50 1.84 0.63 -6.54
C VAL A 50 1.82 0.86 -8.04
N VAL A 51 2.37 -0.10 -8.77
CA VAL A 51 2.32 -0.09 -10.23
C VAL A 51 0.86 -0.32 -10.57
N THR A 52 0.08 0.75 -10.73
CA THR A 52 -1.23 0.72 -11.37
C THR A 52 -1.05 0.53 -12.87
N ASN A 53 -0.31 -0.51 -13.24
CA ASN A 53 -0.56 -1.16 -14.52
C ASN A 53 -1.81 -2.00 -14.27
N GLY A 54 -2.82 -1.82 -15.11
CA GLY A 54 -4.16 -2.35 -14.91
C GLY A 54 -4.20 -3.82 -14.49
N ASP A 55 -5.27 -4.15 -13.79
CA ASP A 55 -5.70 -5.52 -13.53
C ASP A 55 -4.84 -6.36 -12.57
N SER A 56 -4.33 -5.74 -11.51
CA SER A 56 -4.38 -6.48 -10.24
C SER A 56 -5.84 -6.45 -9.79
N SER A 57 -6.70 -7.24 -10.46
CA SER A 57 -7.86 -7.81 -9.78
C SER A 57 -7.31 -8.29 -8.46
N ALA A 58 -7.76 -7.70 -7.35
CA ALA A 58 -7.37 -8.17 -6.03
C ALA A 58 -7.69 -9.65 -6.03
N ASP A 59 -6.65 -10.49 -6.22
CA ASP A 59 -6.83 -11.92 -6.38
C ASP A 59 -7.71 -12.33 -5.23
N GLU A 60 -8.83 -12.97 -5.56
CA GLU A 60 -9.80 -13.33 -4.55
C GLU A 60 -9.07 -14.24 -3.58
N ILE A 61 -8.72 -13.69 -2.40
CA ILE A 61 -8.03 -14.41 -1.36
C ILE A 61 -8.98 -15.53 -0.94
N THR A 62 -8.72 -16.71 -1.48
CA THR A 62 -9.47 -17.91 -1.18
C THR A 62 -8.92 -18.47 0.12
N VAL A 63 -9.75 -18.44 1.16
CA VAL A 63 -9.39 -18.95 2.47
C VAL A 63 -9.87 -20.40 2.57
N SER A 64 -8.94 -21.33 2.72
CA SER A 64 -9.24 -22.74 3.02
C SER A 64 -9.25 -22.96 4.54
N THR A 65 -10.23 -23.75 5.00
CA THR A 65 -10.34 -24.22 6.39
C THR A 65 -9.80 -25.64 6.59
N ASP A 66 -9.20 -26.26 5.57
CA ASP A 66 -8.80 -27.68 5.61
C ASP A 66 -7.86 -28.00 6.77
N LYS A 67 -6.92 -27.11 7.08
CA LYS A 67 -5.98 -27.28 8.21
C LYS A 67 -6.71 -27.22 9.56
N LEU A 68 -7.66 -26.30 9.71
CA LEU A 68 -8.48 -26.17 10.92
C LEU A 68 -9.31 -27.45 11.10
N ARG A 69 -10.00 -27.86 10.04
CA ARG A 69 -10.81 -29.08 10.00
C ARG A 69 -10.01 -30.32 10.41
N CYS A 70 -8.84 -30.54 9.81
CA CYS A 70 -7.96 -31.65 10.15
C CYS A 70 -7.55 -31.66 11.63
N ARG A 71 -7.21 -30.50 12.21
CA ARG A 71 -6.86 -30.40 13.64
C ARG A 71 -8.07 -30.68 14.53
N LEU A 72 -9.23 -30.10 14.23
CA LEU A 72 -10.42 -30.30 15.06
C LEU A 72 -10.94 -31.75 15.01
N LEU A 73 -10.81 -32.43 13.86
CA LEU A 73 -11.11 -33.86 13.74
C LEU A 73 -10.13 -34.71 14.57
N GLN A 74 -8.84 -34.36 14.60
CA GLN A 74 -7.85 -35.05 15.44
C GLN A 74 -8.14 -34.92 16.94
N GLU A 75 -8.71 -33.80 17.37
CA GLU A 75 -9.14 -33.57 18.75
C GLU A 75 -10.49 -34.27 19.08
N GLY A 76 -11.05 -35.03 18.14
CA GLY A 76 -12.27 -35.83 18.35
C GLY A 76 -13.57 -35.02 18.39
N LEU A 77 -13.56 -33.79 17.85
CA LEU A 77 -14.75 -32.95 17.81
C LEU A 77 -15.76 -33.46 16.77
N SER A 78 -17.04 -33.20 17.02
CA SER A 78 -18.11 -33.59 16.11
C SER A 78 -18.05 -32.76 14.82
N GLU A 79 -18.39 -33.41 13.71
CA GLU A 79 -18.50 -32.79 12.39
C GLU A 79 -19.41 -31.55 12.37
N THR A 80 -20.46 -31.54 13.21
CA THR A 80 -21.37 -30.40 13.34
C THR A 80 -20.67 -29.20 13.97
N SER A 81 -19.96 -29.40 15.09
CA SER A 81 -19.22 -28.32 15.76
C SER A 81 -18.07 -27.80 14.89
N ILE A 82 -17.44 -28.66 14.10
CA ILE A 82 -16.40 -28.26 13.15
C ILE A 82 -16.99 -27.35 12.06
N ARG A 83 -18.12 -27.73 11.47
CA ARG A 83 -18.81 -26.90 10.46
C ARG A 83 -19.25 -25.55 11.02
N ASP A 84 -19.75 -25.52 12.26
CA ASP A 84 -20.13 -24.26 12.91
C ASP A 84 -18.90 -23.35 13.09
N CYS A 85 -17.77 -23.89 13.54
CA CYS A 85 -16.51 -23.14 13.65
C CYS A 85 -16.02 -22.61 12.29
N GLU A 86 -16.09 -23.44 11.24
CA GLU A 86 -15.72 -23.02 9.87
C GLU A 86 -16.63 -21.88 9.38
N SER A 87 -17.94 -21.97 9.63
CA SER A 87 -18.92 -20.94 9.27
C SER A 87 -18.67 -19.62 9.99
N ILE A 88 -18.41 -19.66 11.30
CA ILE A 88 -18.07 -18.47 12.09
C ILE A 88 -16.81 -17.81 11.53
N LEU A 89 -15.74 -18.58 11.34
CA LEU A 89 -14.47 -18.05 10.82
C LEU A 89 -14.62 -17.44 9.43
N LEU A 90 -15.34 -18.11 8.52
CA LEU A 90 -15.57 -17.60 7.17
C LEU A 90 -16.39 -16.31 7.17
N SER A 91 -17.39 -16.20 8.05
CA SER A 91 -18.19 -14.98 8.17
C SER A 91 -17.39 -13.81 8.74
N GLU A 92 -16.61 -14.02 9.81
CA GLU A 92 -15.71 -12.99 10.37
C GLU A 92 -14.66 -12.52 9.35
N LEU A 93 -14.08 -13.45 8.59
CA LEU A 93 -13.13 -13.10 7.54
C LEU A 93 -13.78 -12.34 6.38
N SER A 94 -15.03 -12.67 6.02
CA SER A 94 -15.78 -11.91 5.03
C SER A 94 -15.96 -10.45 5.49
N ASP A 95 -16.36 -10.25 6.74
CA ASP A 95 -16.53 -8.90 7.31
C ASP A 95 -15.21 -8.10 7.30
N LEU A 96 -14.09 -8.75 7.63
CA LEU A 96 -12.76 -8.13 7.57
C LEU A 96 -12.36 -7.80 6.13
N ARG A 97 -12.64 -8.69 5.17
CA ARG A 97 -12.37 -8.48 3.74
C ARG A 97 -13.15 -7.26 3.23
N ASP A 98 -14.41 -7.10 3.62
CA ASP A 98 -15.24 -6.00 3.19
C ASP A 98 -14.78 -4.66 3.79
N LYS A 99 -14.36 -4.65 5.06
CA LYS A 99 -13.73 -3.48 5.68
C LYS A 99 -12.45 -3.07 4.96
N LEU A 100 -11.60 -4.03 4.61
CA LEU A 100 -10.35 -3.77 3.89
C LEU A 100 -10.61 -3.21 2.49
N LYS A 101 -11.55 -3.79 1.74
CA LYS A 101 -11.99 -3.26 0.44
C LYS A 101 -12.50 -1.83 0.55
N SER A 102 -13.33 -1.53 1.54
CA SER A 102 -13.82 -0.17 1.79
C SER A 102 -12.68 0.81 2.04
N LEU A 103 -11.69 0.40 2.84
CA LEU A 103 -10.54 1.24 3.17
C LEU A 103 -9.63 1.46 1.96
N GLN A 104 -9.40 0.42 1.15
CA GLN A 104 -8.68 0.51 -0.12
C GLN A 104 -9.38 1.47 -1.10
N GLN A 105 -10.71 1.41 -1.20
CA GLN A 105 -11.48 2.33 -2.03
C GLN A 105 -11.35 3.78 -1.54
N LYS A 106 -11.45 4.01 -0.23
CA LYS A 106 -11.24 5.35 0.36
C LYS A 106 -9.83 5.88 0.08
N HIS A 107 -8.82 5.01 0.19
CA HIS A 107 -7.43 5.36 -0.15
C HIS A 107 -7.33 5.77 -1.62
N TYR A 108 -7.89 4.98 -2.54
CA TYR A 108 -7.87 5.29 -3.97
C TYR A 108 -8.52 6.65 -4.27
N ILE A 109 -9.69 6.93 -3.68
CA ILE A 109 -10.37 8.22 -3.83
C ILE A 109 -9.48 9.35 -3.31
N LEU A 110 -8.88 9.20 -2.13
CA LEU A 110 -8.00 10.20 -1.55
C LEU A 110 -6.80 10.50 -2.47
N LEU A 111 -6.14 9.47 -3.00
CA LEU A 111 -5.04 9.65 -3.95
C LEU A 111 -5.48 10.37 -5.23
N ASP A 112 -6.66 10.05 -5.78
CA ASP A 112 -7.16 10.75 -6.95
C ASP A 112 -7.50 12.22 -6.65
N THR A 113 -8.09 12.51 -5.49
CA THR A 113 -8.34 13.90 -5.08
C THR A 113 -7.05 14.71 -4.92
N LEU A 114 -6.01 14.14 -4.32
CA LEU A 114 -4.71 14.80 -4.20
C LEU A 114 -4.08 15.07 -5.56
N ARG A 115 -4.19 14.13 -6.50
CA ARG A 115 -3.71 14.29 -7.87
C ARG A 115 -4.41 15.42 -8.63
N GLN A 116 -5.67 15.70 -8.34
CA GLN A 116 -6.42 16.81 -8.95
C GLN A 116 -6.01 18.19 -8.41
N LEU A 117 -5.33 18.23 -7.25
CA LEU A 117 -4.85 19.47 -6.62
C LEU A 117 -3.42 19.84 -7.05
N GLU A 118 -2.69 18.95 -7.74
CA GLU A 118 -1.34 19.16 -8.33
C GLU A 118 -1.38 19.70 -9.77
#